data_AF-A0A2E9J8Y6-F1
#
_entry.id   AF-A0A2E9J8Y6-F1
#
_cell.length_a   1.000
_cell.length_b   1.000
_cell.length_c   1.000
_cell.angle_alpha   90.00
_cell.angle_beta   90.00
_cell.angle_gamma   90.00
#
_symmetry.space_group_name_H-M   'P 1'
#
loop_
_entity.id
_entity.type
_entity.pdbx_description
1 polymer ?
#
loop_
_entity_poly.entity_id
_entity_poly.type
_entity_poly.pdbx_seq_one_letter_code
_entity_poly.pdbx_strand_id
1 'polypeptide(L)'
;MPAEFQTTHETTLDPDRSTHLGIWRDEYDKFTKPFFDWNIPDLSEEIRDAINAGLREDMEGMNLENLRDLLEPDYLPLENGFAICSNGELSIAVKTSWPDTTPEMIDWWFGWHINCTERYKLWHPQAHLFAQPRYDLSNESGMTDRERYIGNTSWVDEYIGALQSRLAITFHNPSDIGLDEDSLDNANYGTVICAITGSSDDESGVQKGRLIHAVRRTVKGCEMRSRFILPAGTPNFLGPFLIDHCYTEMTHLAGFLPRLYEFVKTTDFS
;
A
#
# COMPACT_ATOMS: atom_id res chain seq x y z
N MET A 1 8.28 19.86 0.55
CA MET A 1 8.76 20.47 -0.71
C MET A 1 8.44 21.95 -0.72
N PRO A 2 9.31 22.82 -1.26
CA PRO A 2 9.01 24.25 -1.47
C PRO A 2 7.77 24.45 -2.36
N ALA A 3 6.99 25.51 -2.15
CA ALA A 3 5.73 25.72 -2.87
C ALA A 3 5.89 25.86 -4.40
N GLU A 4 6.98 26.48 -4.87
CA GLU A 4 7.28 26.60 -6.32
C GLU A 4 7.66 25.26 -6.95
N PHE A 5 8.20 24.32 -6.17
CA PHE A 5 8.52 22.97 -6.64
C PHE A 5 7.25 22.12 -6.80
N GLN A 6 6.24 22.35 -5.95
CA GLN A 6 4.97 21.65 -6.05
C GLN A 6 4.19 22.05 -7.31
N THR A 7 4.09 23.35 -7.62
CA THR A 7 3.32 23.82 -8.77
C THR A 7 3.88 23.41 -10.13
N THR A 8 5.19 23.13 -10.23
CA THR A 8 5.83 22.72 -11.49
C THR A 8 5.57 21.25 -11.85
N HIS A 9 5.34 20.41 -10.85
CA HIS A 9 5.14 18.96 -11.01
C HIS A 9 3.69 18.54 -10.82
N GLU A 10 2.81 19.47 -10.44
CA GLU A 10 1.41 19.18 -10.17
C GLU A 10 0.69 18.74 -11.44
N THR A 11 0.04 17.59 -11.37
CA THR A 11 -0.82 17.05 -12.41
C THR A 11 -2.28 17.29 -12.06
N THR A 12 -3.14 17.31 -13.07
CA THR A 12 -4.59 17.33 -12.89
C THR A 12 -5.12 15.92 -13.10
N LEU A 13 -5.89 15.41 -12.15
CA LEU A 13 -6.54 14.10 -12.27
C LEU A 13 -7.31 14.04 -13.60
N ASP A 14 -6.99 13.06 -14.44
CA ASP A 14 -7.63 12.89 -15.74
C ASP A 14 -9.12 12.54 -15.57
N PRO A 15 -10.05 13.41 -16.02
CA PRO A 15 -11.48 13.16 -15.93
C PRO A 15 -11.93 12.03 -16.87
N ASP A 16 -11.17 11.77 -17.94
CA ASP A 16 -11.48 10.79 -18.99
C ASP A 16 -10.62 9.52 -18.86
N ARG A 17 -10.00 9.31 -17.68
CA ARG A 17 -9.12 8.18 -17.41
C ARG A 17 -9.73 6.84 -17.77
N SER A 18 -8.97 6.06 -18.55
CA SER A 18 -9.34 4.70 -18.93
C SER A 18 -9.25 3.78 -17.72
N THR A 19 -10.29 2.98 -17.48
CA THR A 19 -10.31 1.97 -16.41
C THR A 19 -10.61 0.62 -17.02
N HIS A 20 -9.63 -0.29 -16.98
CA HIS A 20 -9.79 -1.67 -17.39
C HIS A 20 -8.81 -2.57 -16.64
N LEU A 21 -9.18 -3.85 -16.53
CA LEU A 21 -8.33 -4.86 -15.95
C LEU A 21 -7.22 -5.29 -16.92
N GLY A 22 -6.11 -5.72 -16.33
CA GLY A 22 -4.92 -6.15 -17.06
C GLY A 22 -4.26 -5.03 -17.88
N ILE A 23 -3.22 -5.43 -18.62
CA ILE A 23 -2.46 -4.57 -19.52
C ILE A 23 -2.76 -5.02 -20.96
N TRP A 24 -3.24 -4.09 -21.79
CA TRP A 24 -3.52 -4.36 -23.20
C TRP A 24 -2.22 -4.46 -24.01
N ARG A 25 -2.33 -5.03 -25.21
CA ARG A 25 -1.16 -5.45 -26.01
C ARG A 25 -0.20 -4.31 -26.31
N ASP A 26 -0.73 -3.11 -26.51
CA ASP A 26 -0.04 -1.86 -26.85
C ASP A 26 0.39 -1.03 -25.64
N GLU A 27 -0.07 -1.38 -24.44
CA GLU A 27 0.30 -0.72 -23.17
C GLU A 27 1.55 -1.34 -22.54
N TYR A 28 1.95 -2.54 -22.97
CA TYR A 28 3.17 -3.17 -22.48
C TYR A 28 4.43 -2.39 -22.88
N ASP A 29 5.30 -2.17 -21.90
CA ASP A 29 6.64 -1.64 -22.11
C ASP A 29 7.71 -2.69 -21.76
N LYS A 30 8.98 -2.28 -21.75
CA LYS A 30 10.11 -3.16 -21.42
C LYS A 30 10.10 -3.65 -19.97
N PHE A 31 9.43 -2.94 -19.06
CA PHE A 31 9.38 -3.21 -17.63
C PHE A 31 8.13 -3.99 -17.22
N THR A 32 6.98 -3.76 -17.85
CA THR A 32 5.73 -4.44 -17.49
C THR A 32 5.60 -5.80 -18.16
N LYS A 33 6.09 -5.94 -19.39
CA LYS A 33 5.98 -7.17 -20.18
C LYS A 33 6.59 -8.42 -19.53
N PRO A 34 7.77 -8.37 -18.89
CA PRO A 34 8.36 -9.56 -18.28
C PRO A 34 7.76 -9.92 -16.91
N PHE A 35 6.97 -9.02 -16.31
CA PHE A 35 6.54 -9.12 -14.91
C PHE A 35 5.03 -9.20 -14.71
N PHE A 36 4.23 -8.90 -15.74
CA PHE A 36 2.79 -9.09 -15.66
C PHE A 36 2.43 -10.58 -15.65
N ASP A 37 1.67 -11.00 -14.64
CA ASP A 37 1.06 -12.33 -14.59
C ASP A 37 -0.37 -12.21 -14.08
N TRP A 38 -1.35 -12.64 -14.87
CA TRP A 38 -2.75 -12.61 -14.45
C TRP A 38 -3.03 -13.53 -13.25
N ASN A 39 -2.22 -14.58 -13.08
CA ASN A 39 -2.40 -15.55 -12.02
C ASN A 39 -1.76 -15.02 -10.73
N ILE A 40 -2.63 -14.72 -9.76
CA ILE A 40 -2.24 -14.30 -8.42
C ILE A 40 -2.17 -15.50 -7.47
N PRO A 41 -1.36 -15.44 -6.40
CA PRO A 41 -1.34 -16.49 -5.39
C PRO A 41 -2.70 -16.68 -4.72
N ASP A 42 -3.03 -17.92 -4.40
CA ASP A 42 -4.19 -18.22 -3.55
C ASP A 42 -4.00 -17.68 -2.13
N LEU A 43 -5.12 -17.35 -1.47
CA LEU A 43 -5.12 -17.05 -0.03
C LEU A 43 -4.52 -18.22 0.78
N SER A 44 -3.73 -17.91 1.82
CA SER A 44 -3.31 -18.94 2.77
C SER A 44 -4.49 -19.44 3.61
N GLU A 45 -4.33 -20.59 4.27
CA GLU A 45 -5.31 -21.08 5.24
C GLU A 45 -5.57 -20.07 6.36
N GLU A 46 -4.51 -19.48 6.92
CA GLU A 46 -4.60 -18.44 7.97
C GLU A 46 -5.47 -17.24 7.55
N ILE A 47 -5.37 -16.81 6.28
CA ILE A 47 -6.13 -15.67 5.77
C ILE A 47 -7.58 -16.06 5.51
N ARG A 48 -7.83 -17.25 4.95
CA ARG A 48 -9.19 -17.76 4.79
C ARG A 48 -9.88 -17.90 6.13
N ASP A 49 -9.18 -18.39 7.15
CA ASP A 49 -9.70 -18.51 8.51
C ASP A 49 -10.00 -17.13 9.12
N ALA A 50 -9.12 -16.14 8.93
CA ALA A 50 -9.36 -14.76 9.38
C ALA A 50 -10.60 -14.14 8.71
N ILE A 51 -10.81 -14.37 7.40
CA ILE A 51 -12.01 -13.92 6.68
C ILE A 51 -13.26 -14.64 7.20
N ASN A 52 -13.20 -15.97 7.37
CA ASN A 52 -14.33 -16.80 7.81
C ASN A 52 -14.71 -16.53 9.27
N ALA A 53 -13.77 -16.15 10.12
CA ALA A 53 -14.02 -15.76 11.50
C ALA A 53 -14.90 -14.50 11.60
N GLY A 54 -14.92 -13.66 10.55
CA GLY A 54 -15.68 -12.42 10.53
C GLY A 54 -15.16 -11.39 11.54
N LEU A 55 -16.06 -10.51 12.00
CA LEU A 55 -15.70 -9.49 12.98
C LEU A 55 -15.32 -10.15 14.31
N ARG A 56 -14.14 -9.80 14.83
CA ARG A 56 -13.66 -10.25 16.13
C ARG A 56 -14.29 -9.42 17.24
N GLU A 57 -15.31 -9.98 17.88
CA GLU A 57 -15.99 -9.38 19.05
C GLU A 57 -15.25 -9.65 20.38
N ASP A 58 -14.34 -10.62 20.39
CA ASP A 58 -13.53 -11.01 21.55
C ASP A 58 -12.21 -10.23 21.66
N MET A 59 -11.96 -9.29 20.76
CA MET A 59 -10.75 -8.47 20.68
C MET A 59 -11.10 -7.01 20.43
N GLU A 60 -10.22 -6.10 20.86
CA GLU A 60 -10.29 -4.69 20.51
C GLU A 60 -9.40 -4.39 19.29
N GLY A 61 -9.92 -3.60 18.35
CA GLY A 61 -9.16 -3.13 17.19
C GLY A 61 -8.03 -2.17 17.55
N MET A 62 -6.96 -2.19 16.76
CA MET A 62 -5.88 -1.22 16.85
C MET A 62 -6.28 0.09 16.14
N ASN A 63 -6.00 1.23 16.78
CA ASN A 63 -6.15 2.56 16.20
C ASN A 63 -4.82 3.32 16.25
N LEU A 64 -4.83 4.65 16.01
CA LEU A 64 -3.60 5.45 16.04
C LEU A 64 -3.01 5.63 17.44
N GLU A 65 -3.82 5.52 18.50
CA GLU A 65 -3.37 5.74 19.89
C GLU A 65 -2.46 4.61 20.39
N ASN A 66 -2.66 3.39 19.88
CA ASN A 66 -1.87 2.20 20.22
C ASN A 66 -1.03 1.68 19.05
N LEU A 67 -0.86 2.45 17.97
CA LEU A 67 -0.12 2.02 16.78
C LEU A 67 1.35 1.66 17.08
N ARG A 68 1.97 2.31 18.09
CA ARG A 68 3.34 2.02 18.52
C ARG A 68 3.53 0.58 19.01
N ASP A 69 2.46 -0.11 19.39
CA ASP A 69 2.51 -1.52 19.79
C ASP A 69 2.96 -2.43 18.63
N LEU A 70 2.91 -1.96 17.38
CA LEU A 70 3.54 -2.65 16.25
C LEU A 70 5.05 -2.83 16.44
N LEU A 71 5.72 -1.97 17.21
CA LEU A 71 7.17 -2.04 17.42
C LEU A 71 7.58 -3.03 18.51
N GLU A 72 6.62 -3.61 19.23
CA GLU A 72 6.90 -4.67 20.20
C GLU A 72 7.50 -5.91 19.50
N PRO A 73 8.39 -6.65 20.19
CA PRO A 73 9.13 -7.75 19.58
C PRO A 73 8.21 -8.91 19.16
N ASP A 74 7.16 -9.18 19.93
CA ASP A 74 6.21 -10.25 19.67
C ASP A 74 5.08 -9.81 18.73
N TYR A 75 4.33 -10.79 18.21
CA TYR A 75 3.13 -10.51 17.44
C TYR A 75 1.99 -10.06 18.35
N LEU A 76 1.13 -9.19 17.81
CA LEU A 76 -0.07 -8.75 18.49
C LEU A 76 -1.17 -9.82 18.40
N PRO A 77 -2.19 -9.75 19.27
CA PRO A 77 -3.27 -10.74 19.28
C PRO A 77 -4.01 -10.91 17.94
N LEU A 78 -4.03 -9.85 17.11
CA LEU A 78 -4.67 -9.84 15.79
C LEU A 78 -3.68 -9.36 14.72
N GLU A 79 -2.99 -10.30 14.07
CA GLU A 79 -2.16 -10.02 12.88
C GLU A 79 -2.91 -10.20 11.56
N ASN A 80 -3.99 -10.99 11.59
CA ASN A 80 -4.86 -11.27 10.44
C ASN A 80 -6.33 -11.29 10.92
N GLY A 81 -7.15 -10.38 10.43
CA GLY A 81 -8.57 -10.26 10.80
C GLY A 81 -8.99 -8.81 11.02
N PHE A 82 -10.19 -8.60 11.56
CA PHE A 82 -10.73 -7.26 11.79
C PHE A 82 -11.58 -7.18 13.05
N ALA A 83 -11.54 -6.03 13.72
CA ALA A 83 -12.19 -5.76 15.00
C ALA A 83 -12.60 -4.28 15.10
N ILE A 84 -13.50 -3.96 16.03
CA ILE A 84 -13.88 -2.57 16.32
C ILE A 84 -12.97 -2.02 17.42
N CYS A 85 -12.44 -0.82 17.20
CA CYS A 85 -11.68 -0.07 18.20
C CYS A 85 -12.60 0.49 19.29
N SER A 86 -12.08 0.84 20.48
CA SER A 86 -12.87 1.49 21.54
C SER A 86 -13.57 2.79 21.11
N ASN A 87 -13.01 3.51 20.15
CA ASN A 87 -13.59 4.74 19.58
C ASN A 87 -14.62 4.47 18.45
N GLY A 88 -14.92 3.21 18.15
CA GLY A 88 -15.88 2.77 17.14
C GLY A 88 -15.32 2.63 15.72
N GLU A 89 -14.05 2.95 15.49
CA GLU A 89 -13.37 2.73 14.20
C GLU A 89 -13.30 1.23 13.86
N LEU A 90 -13.26 0.92 12.56
CA LEU A 90 -13.02 -0.44 12.08
C LEU A 90 -11.52 -0.62 11.83
N SER A 91 -10.89 -1.53 12.57
CA SER A 91 -9.49 -1.91 12.42
C SER A 91 -9.36 -3.22 11.66
N ILE A 92 -8.52 -3.26 10.64
CA ILE A 92 -8.24 -4.43 9.82
C ILE A 92 -6.73 -4.68 9.83
N ALA A 93 -6.33 -5.90 10.15
CA ALA A 93 -4.95 -6.34 10.21
C ALA A 93 -4.68 -7.42 9.17
N VAL A 94 -3.56 -7.29 8.45
CA VAL A 94 -3.07 -8.30 7.50
C VAL A 94 -1.56 -8.41 7.65
N LYS A 95 -1.03 -9.62 7.77
CA LYS A 95 0.41 -9.90 7.81
C LYS A 95 0.83 -10.72 6.60
N THR A 96 1.81 -10.23 5.85
CA THR A 96 2.35 -10.89 4.65
C THR A 96 3.85 -11.13 4.77
N SER A 97 4.32 -12.23 4.18
CA SER A 97 5.75 -12.59 4.17
C SER A 97 6.40 -12.12 2.89
N TRP A 98 7.61 -11.54 2.99
CA TRP A 98 8.33 -10.95 1.88
C TRP A 98 9.75 -11.56 1.79
N PRO A 99 9.86 -12.79 1.22
CA PRO A 99 11.14 -13.47 1.11
C PRO A 99 12.09 -12.72 0.17
N ASP A 100 13.38 -12.73 0.52
CA ASP A 100 14.48 -12.13 -0.26
C ASP A 100 14.27 -10.64 -0.60
N THR A 101 13.31 -9.99 0.07
CA THR A 101 12.96 -8.59 -0.12
C THR A 101 13.56 -7.76 1.00
N THR A 102 14.08 -6.60 0.63
CA THR A 102 14.59 -5.60 1.58
C THR A 102 13.58 -4.45 1.72
N PRO A 103 13.48 -3.78 2.89
CA PRO A 103 12.65 -2.59 3.07
C PRO A 103 12.89 -1.51 1.99
N GLU A 104 14.13 -1.39 1.53
CA GLU A 104 14.55 -0.43 0.51
C GLU A 104 13.96 -0.75 -0.87
N MET A 105 13.74 -2.03 -1.20
CA MET A 105 13.02 -2.43 -2.42
C MET A 105 11.54 -2.02 -2.36
N ILE A 106 10.94 -2.04 -1.17
CA ILE A 106 9.54 -1.62 -0.96
C ILE A 106 9.43 -0.10 -1.08
N ASP A 107 10.33 0.66 -0.46
CA ASP A 107 10.36 2.12 -0.63
C ASP A 107 10.54 2.51 -2.11
N TRP A 108 11.43 1.81 -2.83
CA TRP A 108 11.59 1.98 -4.27
C TRP A 108 10.30 1.71 -5.05
N TRP A 109 9.60 0.61 -4.73
CA TRP A 109 8.36 0.26 -5.40
C TRP A 109 7.36 1.41 -5.33
N PHE A 110 7.07 1.92 -4.13
CA PHE A 110 6.12 3.03 -3.90
C PHE A 110 6.52 4.33 -4.62
N GLY A 111 7.81 4.58 -4.80
CA GLY A 111 8.28 5.70 -5.62
C GLY A 111 8.20 5.44 -7.13
N TRP A 112 8.42 4.20 -7.58
CA TRP A 112 8.56 3.84 -8.99
C TRP A 112 7.22 3.54 -9.70
N HIS A 113 6.26 2.94 -9.01
CA HIS A 113 4.98 2.58 -9.62
C HIS A 113 4.01 3.77 -9.75
N ILE A 114 4.13 4.78 -8.86
CA ILE A 114 3.10 5.78 -8.60
C ILE A 114 2.71 6.62 -9.83
N ASN A 115 3.60 6.75 -10.80
CA ASN A 115 3.42 7.59 -11.98
C ASN A 115 2.92 6.86 -13.24
N CYS A 116 2.64 5.55 -13.16
CA CYS A 116 2.27 4.76 -14.33
C CYS A 116 1.25 3.68 -13.98
N THR A 117 0.09 3.75 -14.63
CA THR A 117 -1.03 2.83 -14.43
C THR A 117 -0.63 1.38 -14.69
N GLU A 118 0.17 1.12 -15.72
CA GLU A 118 0.60 -0.22 -16.10
C GLU A 118 1.53 -0.83 -15.06
N ARG A 119 2.36 0.00 -14.38
CA ARG A 119 3.16 -0.45 -13.24
C ARG A 119 2.28 -0.78 -12.05
N TYR A 120 1.30 0.08 -11.74
CA TYR A 120 0.34 -0.19 -10.67
C TYR A 120 -0.43 -1.51 -10.87
N LYS A 121 -0.77 -1.81 -12.13
CA LYS A 121 -1.44 -3.07 -12.52
C LYS A 121 -0.60 -4.33 -12.33
N LEU A 122 0.74 -4.23 -12.27
CA LEU A 122 1.58 -5.38 -11.93
C LEU A 122 1.32 -5.89 -10.50
N TRP A 123 0.88 -5.00 -9.62
CA TRP A 123 0.70 -5.30 -8.19
C TRP A 123 -0.54 -6.15 -7.93
N HIS A 124 -1.66 -5.80 -8.56
CA HIS A 124 -2.90 -6.57 -8.49
C HIS A 124 -3.60 -6.56 -9.86
N PRO A 125 -3.23 -7.48 -10.78
CA PRO A 125 -3.69 -7.46 -12.17
C PRO A 125 -5.20 -7.67 -12.34
N GLN A 126 -5.84 -8.25 -11.33
CA GLN A 126 -7.28 -8.51 -11.27
C GLN A 126 -8.10 -7.43 -10.54
N ALA A 127 -7.48 -6.37 -10.01
CA ALA A 127 -8.18 -5.33 -9.24
C ALA A 127 -7.78 -3.90 -9.57
N HIS A 128 -6.51 -3.63 -9.87
CA HIS A 128 -6.01 -2.28 -10.14
C HIS A 128 -6.39 -1.84 -11.55
N LEU A 129 -6.99 -0.64 -11.69
CA LEU A 129 -7.50 -0.13 -12.96
C LEU A 129 -6.73 1.10 -13.43
N PHE A 130 -6.33 1.97 -12.50
CA PHE A 130 -5.72 3.27 -12.80
C PHE A 130 -4.87 3.75 -11.63
N ALA A 131 -3.78 4.45 -11.95
CA ALA A 131 -3.01 5.24 -11.00
C ALA A 131 -2.45 6.51 -11.66
N GLN A 132 -2.55 7.63 -10.94
CA GLN A 132 -1.93 8.89 -11.29
C GLN A 132 -1.48 9.64 -10.02
N PRO A 133 -0.26 10.20 -9.98
CA PRO A 133 0.19 10.97 -8.84
C PRO A 133 -0.24 12.43 -8.98
N ARG A 134 -0.57 13.08 -7.87
CA ARG A 134 -0.79 14.54 -7.85
C ARG A 134 0.47 15.29 -8.26
N TYR A 135 1.64 14.85 -7.86
CA TYR A 135 2.91 15.41 -8.33
C TYR A 135 3.68 14.35 -9.11
N ASP A 136 3.93 14.54 -10.41
CA ASP A 136 4.77 13.64 -11.19
C ASP A 136 6.25 14.00 -10.97
N LEU A 137 6.89 13.22 -10.10
CA LEU A 137 8.29 13.40 -9.72
C LEU A 137 9.21 12.41 -10.45
N SER A 138 8.72 11.70 -11.46
CA SER A 138 9.45 10.59 -12.08
C SER A 138 10.74 10.98 -12.80
N ASN A 139 10.82 12.21 -13.32
CA ASN A 139 12.00 12.74 -14.00
C ASN A 139 12.95 13.51 -13.06
N GLU A 140 12.59 13.67 -11.79
CA GLU A 140 13.39 14.45 -10.85
C GLU A 140 14.61 13.67 -10.37
N SER A 141 15.78 14.30 -10.54
CA SER A 141 17.08 13.74 -10.17
C SER A 141 17.47 14.07 -8.73
N GLY A 142 18.25 13.18 -8.09
CA GLY A 142 18.77 13.42 -6.74
C GLY A 142 17.78 13.18 -5.60
N MET A 143 16.56 12.75 -5.90
CA MET A 143 15.58 12.32 -4.90
C MET A 143 15.83 10.87 -4.48
N THR A 144 15.70 10.61 -3.19
CA THR A 144 15.58 9.24 -2.63
C THR A 144 14.26 8.61 -3.03
N ASP A 145 14.17 7.29 -2.95
CA ASP A 145 12.93 6.55 -3.25
C ASP A 145 11.74 7.03 -2.39
N ARG A 146 12.00 7.33 -1.11
CA ARG A 146 11.00 7.84 -0.16
C ARG A 146 10.48 9.23 -0.52
N GLU A 147 11.37 10.12 -0.95
CA GLU A 147 11.00 11.49 -1.34
C GLU A 147 10.08 11.52 -2.57
N ARG A 148 10.05 10.45 -3.37
CA ARG A 148 9.16 10.37 -4.55
C ARG A 148 7.70 10.16 -4.20
N TYR A 149 7.39 9.58 -3.04
CA TYR A 149 6.01 9.29 -2.65
C TYR A 149 5.58 10.01 -1.36
N ILE A 150 6.46 10.24 -0.38
CA ILE A 150 6.09 10.91 0.87
C ILE A 150 5.67 12.37 0.61
N GLY A 151 4.49 12.74 1.10
CA GLY A 151 3.87 14.04 0.85
C GLY A 151 3.16 14.16 -0.50
N ASN A 152 3.09 13.08 -1.28
CA ASN A 152 2.36 13.00 -2.53
C ASN A 152 1.01 12.30 -2.34
N THR A 153 0.08 12.53 -3.28
CA THR A 153 -1.20 11.84 -3.35
C THR A 153 -1.22 10.95 -4.58
N SER A 154 -1.52 9.67 -4.43
CA SER A 154 -1.86 8.79 -5.56
C SER A 154 -3.38 8.72 -5.71
N TRP A 155 -3.88 9.12 -6.87
CA TRP A 155 -5.26 8.88 -7.27
C TRP A 155 -5.33 7.52 -7.95
N VAL A 156 -6.16 6.63 -7.41
CA VAL A 156 -6.31 5.26 -7.91
C VAL A 156 -7.78 4.91 -8.12
N ASP A 157 -8.04 4.16 -9.19
CA ASP A 157 -9.31 3.44 -9.37
C ASP A 157 -9.00 1.95 -9.25
N GLU A 158 -9.72 1.24 -8.38
CA GLU A 158 -9.46 -0.17 -8.10
C GLU A 158 -10.69 -0.90 -7.55
N TYR A 159 -10.68 -2.23 -7.66
CA TYR A 159 -11.65 -3.07 -6.99
C TYR A 159 -11.17 -3.47 -5.59
N ILE A 160 -11.96 -3.17 -4.57
CA ILE A 160 -11.82 -3.72 -3.21
C ILE A 160 -12.97 -4.69 -3.00
N GLY A 161 -12.67 -5.99 -3.13
CA GLY A 161 -13.71 -7.02 -3.28
C GLY A 161 -14.59 -6.72 -4.49
N ALA A 162 -15.90 -6.65 -4.28
CA ALA A 162 -16.87 -6.35 -5.36
C ALA A 162 -17.06 -4.84 -5.62
N LEU A 163 -16.38 -3.96 -4.88
CA LEU A 163 -16.59 -2.51 -4.97
C LEU A 163 -15.51 -1.84 -5.80
N GLN A 164 -15.92 -1.21 -6.92
CA GLN A 164 -15.05 -0.27 -7.61
C GLN A 164 -14.95 1.02 -6.78
N SER A 165 -13.74 1.32 -6.33
CA SER A 165 -13.40 2.43 -5.45
C SER A 165 -12.50 3.42 -6.19
N ARG A 166 -12.71 4.70 -5.89
CA ARG A 166 -11.93 5.82 -6.42
C ARG A 166 -11.31 6.57 -5.26
N LEU A 167 -10.01 6.40 -5.07
CA LEU A 167 -9.32 6.80 -3.85
C LEU A 167 -8.26 7.87 -4.12
N ALA A 168 -8.13 8.78 -3.17
CA ALA A 168 -7.00 9.69 -3.04
C ALA A 168 -6.17 9.26 -1.83
N ILE A 169 -5.03 8.61 -2.08
CA ILE A 169 -4.13 8.06 -1.07
C ILE A 169 -2.97 9.04 -0.87
N THR A 170 -2.97 9.77 0.25
CA THR A 170 -1.92 10.76 0.56
C THR A 170 -0.91 10.16 1.51
N PHE A 171 0.34 10.03 1.09
CA PHE A 171 1.41 9.43 1.89
C PHE A 171 2.04 10.46 2.84
N HIS A 172 2.35 10.03 4.05
CA HIS A 172 2.87 10.87 5.13
C HIS A 172 4.19 10.33 5.66
N ASN A 173 4.91 11.16 6.41
CA ASN A 173 6.10 10.71 7.11
C ASN A 173 5.68 9.86 8.32
N PRO A 174 6.26 8.68 8.56
CA PRO A 174 5.93 7.85 9.73
C PRO A 174 6.09 8.56 11.08
N SER A 175 6.98 9.56 11.19
CA SER A 175 7.11 10.38 12.39
C SER A 175 5.83 11.17 12.72
N ASP A 176 4.99 11.50 11.73
CA ASP A 176 3.71 12.18 11.91
C ASP A 176 2.70 11.33 12.73
N ILE A 177 2.92 10.02 12.77
CA ILE A 177 2.10 9.05 13.53
C ILE A 177 2.90 8.39 14.67
N GLY A 178 4.01 9.02 15.10
CA GLY A 178 4.80 8.57 16.24
C GLY A 178 5.69 7.35 15.98
N LEU A 179 5.99 7.05 14.71
CA LEU A 179 6.90 5.99 14.26
C LEU A 179 8.15 6.61 13.63
N ASP A 180 8.94 7.33 14.43
CA ASP A 180 10.20 7.95 14.01
C ASP A 180 11.31 6.93 13.68
N GLU A 181 12.31 7.36 12.91
CA GLU A 181 13.40 6.51 12.41
C GLU A 181 14.14 5.78 13.55
N ASP A 182 14.47 6.48 14.65
CA ASP A 182 15.13 5.88 15.81
C ASP A 182 14.27 4.76 16.43
N SER A 183 12.97 4.99 16.56
CA SER A 183 12.03 3.97 17.07
C SER A 183 11.95 2.75 16.15
N LEU A 184 11.94 2.97 14.83
CA LEU A 184 11.91 1.87 13.85
C LEU A 184 13.20 1.05 13.88
N ASP A 185 14.36 1.71 13.87
CA ASP A 185 15.66 1.04 13.90
C ASP A 185 15.84 0.21 15.17
N ASN A 186 15.47 0.77 16.33
CA ASN A 186 15.51 0.05 17.61
C ASN A 186 14.61 -1.19 17.63
N ALA A 187 13.51 -1.18 16.89
CA ALA A 187 12.56 -2.28 16.77
C ALA A 187 12.82 -3.20 15.56
N ASN A 188 13.93 -3.00 14.84
CA ASN A 188 14.30 -3.76 13.63
C ASN A 188 13.27 -3.63 12.47
N TYR A 189 12.61 -2.48 12.40
CA TYR A 189 11.80 -2.07 11.26
C TYR A 189 12.64 -1.29 10.26
N GLY A 190 12.43 -1.50 8.97
CA GLY A 190 13.19 -0.80 7.93
C GLY A 190 12.47 0.33 7.24
N THR A 191 11.14 0.24 7.16
CA THR A 191 10.31 1.32 6.65
C THR A 191 8.88 1.15 7.18
N VAL A 192 8.14 2.25 7.14
CA VAL A 192 6.69 2.26 7.29
C VAL A 192 6.14 3.08 6.13
N ILE A 193 5.21 2.49 5.38
CA ILE A 193 4.41 3.22 4.42
C ILE A 193 3.11 3.59 5.12
N CYS A 194 2.88 4.87 5.38
CA CYS A 194 1.64 5.33 5.98
C CYS A 194 0.96 6.38 5.12
N ALA A 195 -0.35 6.23 4.99
CA ALA A 195 -1.17 7.11 4.19
C ALA A 195 -2.51 7.38 4.85
N ILE A 196 -3.09 8.52 4.48
CA ILE A 196 -4.48 8.82 4.71
C ILE A 196 -5.22 8.59 3.40
N THR A 197 -6.44 8.05 3.47
CA THR A 197 -7.26 7.79 2.28
C THR A 197 -8.55 8.60 2.28
N GLY A 198 -8.88 9.19 1.13
CA GLY A 198 -10.15 9.86 0.85
C GLY A 198 -10.72 9.43 -0.50
N SER A 199 -11.81 10.05 -0.93
CA SER A 199 -12.33 9.87 -2.30
C SER A 199 -11.58 10.80 -3.26
N SER A 200 -11.19 10.31 -4.44
CA SER A 200 -10.65 11.18 -5.49
C SER A 200 -11.73 12.02 -6.18
N ASP A 201 -13.00 11.65 -6.03
CA ASP A 201 -14.14 12.41 -6.55
C ASP A 201 -14.61 13.51 -5.57
N ASP A 202 -14.03 13.58 -4.37
CA ASP A 202 -14.35 14.59 -3.36
C ASP A 202 -13.38 15.77 -3.40
N GLU A 203 -13.79 16.85 -4.05
CA GLU A 203 -13.01 18.10 -4.15
C GLU A 203 -12.74 18.75 -2.78
N SER A 204 -13.52 18.44 -1.74
CA SER A 204 -13.24 18.94 -0.39
C SER A 204 -11.98 18.32 0.22
N GLY A 205 -11.49 17.23 -0.37
CA GLY A 205 -10.29 16.53 0.08
C GLY A 205 -10.46 15.85 1.44
N VAL A 206 -11.70 15.53 1.85
CA VAL A 206 -11.94 14.91 3.15
C VAL A 206 -11.36 13.50 3.16
N GLN A 207 -10.33 13.37 3.98
CA GLN A 207 -9.50 12.20 4.17
C GLN A 207 -9.98 11.46 5.43
N LYS A 208 -10.41 10.20 5.27
CA LYS A 208 -11.23 9.46 6.24
C LYS A 208 -10.56 8.19 6.77
N GLY A 209 -9.94 7.38 5.91
CA GLY A 209 -9.26 6.15 6.31
C GLY A 209 -7.79 6.38 6.61
N ARG A 210 -7.15 5.44 7.30
CA ARG A 210 -5.71 5.36 7.49
C ARG A 210 -5.22 4.00 7.02
N LEU A 211 -4.06 3.99 6.38
CA LEU A 211 -3.36 2.80 5.93
C LEU A 211 -1.93 2.87 6.47
N ILE A 212 -1.47 1.77 7.04
CA ILE A 212 -0.12 1.62 7.59
C ILE A 212 0.41 0.27 7.15
N HIS A 213 1.56 0.24 6.48
CA HIS A 213 2.33 -0.96 6.18
C HIS A 213 3.66 -0.88 6.91
N ALA A 214 3.75 -1.52 8.06
CA ALA A 214 4.98 -1.55 8.85
C ALA A 214 5.86 -2.74 8.42
N VAL A 215 7.06 -2.47 7.93
CA VAL A 215 7.95 -3.49 7.35
C VAL A 215 9.05 -3.86 8.35
N ARG A 216 8.92 -5.05 8.94
CA ARG A 216 9.89 -5.61 9.91
C ARG A 216 10.91 -6.48 9.19
N ARG A 217 12.20 -6.28 9.47
CA ARG A 217 13.26 -7.14 8.89
C ARG A 217 13.21 -8.53 9.53
N THR A 218 13.47 -9.56 8.73
CA THR A 218 13.59 -10.96 9.19
C THR A 218 14.87 -11.57 8.65
N VAL A 219 15.22 -12.77 9.13
CA VAL A 219 16.41 -13.51 8.64
C VAL A 219 16.29 -13.97 7.17
N LYS A 220 15.09 -13.92 6.57
CA LYS A 220 14.81 -14.38 5.19
C LYS A 220 14.33 -13.27 4.25
N GLY A 221 14.44 -12.00 4.66
CA GLY A 221 13.86 -10.86 3.93
C GLY A 221 13.14 -9.94 4.91
N CYS A 222 11.86 -9.66 4.67
CA CYS A 222 11.02 -8.91 5.60
C CYS A 222 9.64 -9.54 5.76
N GLU A 223 8.88 -8.98 6.68
CA GLU A 223 7.43 -9.16 6.75
C GLU A 223 6.76 -7.79 6.78
N MET A 224 5.55 -7.71 6.25
CA MET A 224 4.76 -6.50 6.26
C MET A 224 3.54 -6.73 7.15
N ARG A 225 3.40 -5.89 8.18
CA ARG A 225 2.26 -5.86 9.10
C ARG A 225 1.40 -4.66 8.75
N SER A 226 0.33 -4.92 8.02
CA SER A 226 -0.60 -3.92 7.52
C SER A 226 -1.70 -3.63 8.54
N ARG A 227 -2.07 -2.37 8.69
CA ARG A 227 -3.22 -1.90 9.46
C ARG A 227 -4.02 -0.92 8.62
N PHE A 228 -5.32 -1.16 8.53
CA PHE A 228 -6.29 -0.21 7.98
C PHE A 228 -7.21 0.22 9.12
N ILE A 229 -7.29 1.53 9.36
CA ILE A 229 -8.15 2.11 10.40
C ILE A 229 -9.18 2.97 9.68
N LEU A 230 -10.44 2.54 9.69
CA LEU A 230 -11.52 3.16 8.96
C LEU A 230 -12.50 3.85 9.92
N PRO A 231 -13.15 4.95 9.51
CA PRO A 231 -14.02 5.73 10.39
C PRO A 231 -15.11 4.91 11.06
N ALA A 232 -15.52 5.36 12.24
CA ALA A 232 -16.67 4.81 12.93
C ALA A 232 -17.92 4.74 12.05
N GLY A 233 -18.63 3.61 12.11
CA GLY A 233 -19.80 3.33 11.26
C GLY A 233 -19.47 2.76 9.88
N THR A 234 -18.19 2.49 9.58
CA THR A 234 -17.80 1.77 8.38
C THR A 234 -18.43 0.36 8.37
N PRO A 235 -19.06 -0.09 7.27
CA PRO A 235 -19.68 -1.41 7.21
C PRO A 235 -18.68 -2.56 7.35
N ASN A 236 -18.98 -3.52 8.24
CA ASN A 236 -18.11 -4.67 8.54
C ASN A 236 -17.80 -5.56 7.32
N PHE A 237 -18.63 -5.54 6.26
CA PHE A 237 -18.35 -6.32 5.06
C PHE A 237 -17.08 -5.86 4.32
N LEU A 238 -16.57 -4.65 4.60
CA LEU A 238 -15.28 -4.19 4.06
C LEU A 238 -14.10 -4.93 4.69
N GLY A 239 -14.23 -5.47 5.91
CA GLY A 239 -13.20 -6.26 6.57
C GLY A 239 -12.65 -7.38 5.70
N PRO A 240 -13.47 -8.36 5.27
CA PRO A 240 -12.98 -9.45 4.43
C PRO A 240 -12.51 -8.98 3.05
N PHE A 241 -13.11 -7.94 2.47
CA PHE A 241 -12.67 -7.41 1.16
C PHE A 241 -11.26 -6.80 1.22
N LEU A 242 -10.96 -6.03 2.26
CA LEU A 242 -9.62 -5.45 2.43
C LEU A 242 -8.58 -6.48 2.86
N ILE A 243 -8.96 -7.50 3.64
CA ILE A 243 -8.05 -8.60 3.97
C ILE A 243 -7.63 -9.34 2.70
N ASP A 244 -8.59 -9.73 1.87
CA ASP A 244 -8.34 -10.41 0.60
C ASP A 244 -7.48 -9.56 -0.34
N HIS A 245 -7.89 -8.30 -0.56
CA HIS A 245 -7.20 -7.38 -1.46
C HIS A 245 -5.74 -7.13 -1.01
N CYS A 246 -5.54 -6.74 0.26
CA CYS A 246 -4.21 -6.46 0.79
C CYS A 246 -3.33 -7.71 0.83
N TYR A 247 -3.87 -8.87 1.24
CA TYR A 247 -3.07 -10.09 1.23
C TYR A 247 -2.62 -10.47 -0.18
N THR A 248 -3.55 -10.39 -1.14
CA THR A 248 -3.32 -10.76 -2.53
C THR A 248 -2.27 -9.88 -3.18
N GLU A 249 -2.43 -8.55 -3.13
CA GLU A 249 -1.51 -7.61 -3.79
C GLU A 249 -0.10 -7.73 -3.19
N MET A 250 0.01 -7.78 -1.86
CA MET A 250 1.31 -7.80 -1.19
C MET A 250 2.03 -9.13 -1.42
N THR A 251 1.30 -10.24 -1.38
CA THR A 251 1.88 -11.57 -1.66
C THR A 251 2.26 -11.71 -3.13
N HIS A 252 1.48 -11.16 -4.05
CA HIS A 252 1.81 -11.17 -5.48
C HIS A 252 3.07 -10.35 -5.76
N LEU A 253 3.12 -9.11 -5.23
CA LEU A 253 4.28 -8.23 -5.37
C LEU A 253 5.54 -8.83 -4.75
N ALA A 254 5.45 -9.42 -3.55
CA ALA A 254 6.55 -10.12 -2.91
C ALA A 254 7.15 -11.24 -3.78
N GLY A 255 6.32 -11.87 -4.65
CA GLY A 255 6.76 -12.93 -5.56
C GLY A 255 7.66 -12.47 -6.71
N PHE A 256 7.72 -11.17 -7.02
CA PHE A 256 8.54 -10.67 -8.11
C PHE A 256 9.35 -9.40 -7.81
N LEU A 257 9.07 -8.67 -6.73
CA LEU A 257 9.69 -7.39 -6.43
C LEU A 257 11.23 -7.43 -6.46
N PRO A 258 11.92 -8.40 -5.81
CA PRO A 258 13.39 -8.44 -5.87
C PRO A 258 13.94 -8.58 -7.30
N ARG A 259 13.30 -9.39 -8.15
CA ARG A 259 13.72 -9.57 -9.56
C ARG A 259 13.44 -8.33 -10.39
N LEU A 260 12.31 -7.68 -10.16
CA LEU A 260 11.95 -6.44 -10.85
C LEU A 260 12.91 -5.31 -10.47
N TYR A 261 13.20 -5.16 -9.18
CA TYR A 261 14.15 -4.18 -8.66
C TYR A 261 15.52 -4.29 -9.35
N GLU A 262 16.09 -5.50 -9.37
CA GLU A 262 17.37 -5.77 -10.04
C GLU A 262 17.29 -5.55 -11.56
N PHE A 263 16.19 -5.95 -12.19
CA PHE A 263 16.00 -5.74 -13.64
C PHE A 263 15.97 -4.25 -14.02
N VAL A 264 15.23 -3.42 -13.28
CA VAL A 264 15.17 -1.97 -13.53
C VAL A 264 16.54 -1.34 -13.28
N LYS A 265 17.18 -1.65 -12.14
CA LYS A 265 18.51 -1.14 -11.80
C LYS A 265 19.60 -1.57 -12.76
N THR A 266 19.50 -2.70 -13.44
CA THR A 266 20.49 -3.09 -14.45
C THR A 266 20.19 -2.47 -15.82
N THR A 267 18.93 -2.18 -16.12
CA THR A 267 18.48 -1.63 -17.40
C THR A 267 18.62 -0.11 -17.48
N ASP A 268 18.53 0.63 -16.36
CA ASP A 268 18.70 2.09 -16.37
C ASP A 268 20.18 2.54 -16.46
N PHE A 269 21.12 1.62 -16.21
CA PHE A 269 22.57 1.87 -16.27
C PHE A 269 23.22 1.31 -17.55
N SER A 270 22.42 0.79 -18.49
CA SER A 270 22.86 0.28 -19.81
C SER A 270 22.41 1.20 -20.94
#